data_AF-A0A952HH54-F1
#
_entry.id   AF-A0A952HH54-F1
#
_cell.length_a   1.000
_cell.length_b   1.000
_cell.length_c   1.000
_cell.angle_alpha   90.00
_cell.angle_beta   90.00
_cell.angle_gamma   90.00
#
_symmetry.space_group_name_H-M   'P 1'
#
loop_
_entity.id
_entity.type
_entity.pdbx_description
1 polymer ?
#
loop_
_entity_poly.entity_id
_entity_poly.type
_entity_poly.pdbx_seq_one_letter_code
_entity_poly.pdbx_strand_id
1 'polypeptide(L)'
;MWDFSIGRSVSIMMRTWPFIVFRMIVYFGITIAYIMATGTGASVGYGVGHISTDPDGPASFALWGGIVGFGIVSIAVYWIREYILYVLKAGHIAVMVHLIDGHDVPDGQGQIAYAKEVVTQRFAEANILFVVDQLVKGAIRAITGLIGGIAAFLPIPGLSGLVSFINTIIRLSLTYVDEIILGYNIRINSNSPFETARQGVVLYAQNGKHMVKNAVWLAVIMWGVSFVIFLLMLAPAAAILWVMPGQLAGWAFVLAIVFAWAFKAAFIEPFAIASLMQVYFEAIEGQTPNPEWDRHLAEASSKFRELRDKALGSFGGNSRWDTPRAA
;
A
#
# COMPACT_ATOMS: atom_id res chain seq x y z
N MET A 1 -2.77 -25.37 3.51
CA MET A 1 -3.80 -24.56 2.81
C MET A 1 -3.21 -23.22 2.38
N TRP A 2 -2.47 -22.56 3.27
CA TRP A 2 -1.50 -21.48 3.02
C TRP A 2 -0.22 -21.77 3.83
N ASP A 3 0.86 -21.05 3.58
CA ASP A 3 2.23 -21.32 4.03
C ASP A 3 2.80 -20.17 4.89
N PHE A 4 1.97 -19.24 5.36
CA PHE A 4 2.36 -18.20 6.33
C PHE A 4 1.81 -18.47 7.72
N SER A 5 2.53 -18.02 8.75
CA SER A 5 2.07 -18.09 10.14
C SER A 5 1.31 -16.82 10.53
N ILE A 6 0.01 -16.97 10.80
CA ILE A 6 -0.83 -15.88 11.30
C ILE A 6 -0.29 -15.34 12.63
N GLY A 7 0.11 -16.22 13.56
CA GLY A 7 0.68 -15.82 14.85
C GLY A 7 1.97 -15.03 14.71
N ARG A 8 2.85 -15.43 13.77
CA ARG A 8 4.06 -14.66 13.46
C ARG A 8 3.73 -13.29 12.88
N SER A 9 2.80 -13.22 11.92
CA SER A 9 2.35 -11.94 11.35
C SER A 9 1.76 -11.03 12.43
N VAL A 10 0.89 -11.55 13.30
CA VAL A 10 0.32 -10.78 14.43
C VAL A 10 1.41 -10.31 15.40
N SER A 11 2.39 -11.17 15.72
CA SER A 11 3.53 -10.80 16.57
C SER A 11 4.36 -9.67 15.94
N ILE A 12 4.66 -9.75 14.64
CA ILE A 12 5.34 -8.67 13.91
C ILE A 12 4.53 -7.37 14.03
N MET A 13 3.22 -7.42 13.78
CA MET A 13 2.34 -6.26 13.91
C MET A 13 2.34 -5.66 15.32
N MET A 14 2.35 -6.49 16.36
CA MET A 14 2.45 -6.02 17.75
C MET A 14 3.80 -5.39 18.03
N ARG A 15 4.89 -5.94 17.50
CA ARG A 15 6.25 -5.39 17.65
C ARG A 15 6.46 -4.10 16.84
N THR A 16 5.69 -3.88 15.78
CA THR A 16 5.72 -2.65 14.96
C THR A 16 4.54 -1.71 15.21
N TRP A 17 3.89 -1.82 16.38
CA TRP A 17 2.78 -0.96 16.78
C TRP A 17 3.02 0.56 16.61
N PRO A 18 4.25 1.12 16.77
CA PRO A 18 4.48 2.55 16.53
C PRO A 18 4.16 2.96 15.08
N PHE A 19 4.44 2.11 14.09
CA PHE A 19 4.05 2.36 12.70
C PHE A 19 2.54 2.31 12.50
N ILE A 20 1.86 1.39 13.17
CA ILE A 20 0.40 1.26 13.09
C ILE A 20 -0.26 2.52 13.67
N VAL A 21 0.20 2.97 14.85
CA VAL A 21 -0.29 4.21 15.46
C VAL A 21 0.01 5.41 14.59
N PHE A 22 1.22 5.51 14.03
CA PHE A 22 1.57 6.60 13.14
C PHE A 22 0.70 6.62 11.87
N ARG A 23 0.38 5.45 11.28
CA ARG A 23 -0.59 5.34 10.18
C ARG A 23 -1.97 5.84 10.59
N MET A 24 -2.47 5.40 11.75
CA MET A 24 -3.75 5.86 12.26
C MET A 24 -3.77 7.39 12.43
N ILE A 25 -2.74 7.98 13.03
CA ILE A 25 -2.62 9.43 13.19
C ILE A 25 -2.67 10.14 11.83
N VAL A 26 -1.94 9.65 10.83
CA VAL A 26 -1.95 10.25 9.48
C VAL A 26 -3.33 10.14 8.84
N TYR A 27 -3.97 8.96 8.88
CA TYR A 27 -5.31 8.79 8.29
C TYR A 27 -6.36 9.65 8.99
N PHE A 28 -6.39 9.65 10.32
CA PHE A 28 -7.31 10.49 11.09
C PHE A 28 -7.02 11.98 10.91
N GLY A 29 -5.74 12.38 10.86
CA GLY A 29 -5.34 13.75 10.59
C GLY A 29 -5.83 14.25 9.24
N ILE A 30 -5.73 13.41 8.19
CA ILE A 30 -6.30 13.70 6.87
C ILE A 30 -7.82 13.85 6.95
N THR A 31 -8.52 12.95 7.64
CA THR A 31 -9.98 13.04 7.83
C THR A 31 -10.37 14.34 8.53
N ILE A 32 -9.70 14.70 9.62
CA ILE A 32 -9.95 15.94 10.35
C ILE A 32 -9.69 17.16 9.46
N ALA A 33 -8.62 17.14 8.66
CA ALA A 33 -8.32 18.21 7.71
C ALA A 33 -9.45 18.38 6.68
N TYR A 34 -10.00 17.29 6.16
CA TYR A 34 -11.16 17.35 5.25
C TYR A 34 -12.40 17.94 5.91
N ILE A 35 -12.73 17.48 7.12
CA ILE A 35 -13.89 18.00 7.89
C ILE A 35 -13.73 19.50 8.15
N MET A 36 -12.56 19.91 8.64
CA MET A 36 -12.27 21.31 8.95
C MET A 36 -12.29 22.19 7.70
N ALA A 37 -11.67 21.77 6.62
CA ALA A 37 -11.61 22.54 5.38
C ALA A 37 -12.99 22.69 4.73
N THR A 38 -13.77 21.60 4.70
CA THR A 38 -15.13 21.61 4.15
C THR A 38 -16.06 22.47 5.01
N GLY A 39 -16.01 22.30 6.33
CA GLY A 39 -16.82 23.09 7.27
C GLY A 39 -16.46 24.58 7.27
N THR A 40 -15.17 24.90 7.25
CA THR A 40 -14.68 26.29 7.17
C THR A 40 -15.06 26.93 5.83
N GLY A 41 -14.83 26.22 4.72
CA GLY A 41 -15.23 26.67 3.39
C GLY A 41 -16.73 26.94 3.32
N ALA A 42 -17.55 26.03 3.85
CA ALA A 42 -18.99 26.21 3.90
C ALA A 42 -19.42 27.39 4.78
N SER A 43 -18.78 27.59 5.92
CA SER A 43 -19.05 28.72 6.81
C SER A 43 -18.71 30.06 6.17
N VAL A 44 -17.57 30.16 5.50
CA VAL A 44 -17.16 31.35 4.74
C VAL A 44 -18.13 31.60 3.59
N GLY A 45 -18.47 30.55 2.82
CA GLY A 45 -19.44 30.63 1.74
C GLY A 45 -20.81 31.12 2.21
N TYR A 46 -21.31 30.59 3.33
CA TYR A 46 -22.56 31.04 3.93
C TYR A 46 -22.54 32.54 4.27
N GLY A 47 -21.44 33.01 4.87
CA GLY A 47 -21.24 34.43 5.18
C GLY A 47 -21.24 35.32 3.93
N VAL A 48 -20.51 34.92 2.88
CA VAL A 48 -20.47 35.64 1.60
C VAL A 48 -21.83 35.63 0.89
N GLY A 49 -22.58 34.54 0.98
CA GLY A 49 -23.89 34.40 0.35
C GLY A 49 -24.94 35.40 0.85
N HIS A 50 -24.75 36.02 2.02
CA HIS A 50 -25.60 37.11 2.52
C HIS A 50 -25.44 38.42 1.75
N ILE A 51 -24.40 38.55 0.93
CA ILE A 51 -24.22 39.68 0.00
C ILE A 51 -25.12 39.51 -1.23
N SER A 52 -25.53 38.28 -1.54
CA SER A 52 -26.44 38.00 -2.65
C SER A 52 -27.85 38.51 -2.36
N THR A 53 -28.54 38.99 -3.39
CA THR A 53 -29.97 39.34 -3.34
C THR A 53 -30.88 38.12 -3.48
N ASP A 54 -30.31 36.95 -3.82
CA ASP A 54 -31.03 35.68 -3.91
C ASP A 54 -31.33 35.14 -2.50
N PRO A 55 -32.60 34.85 -2.15
CA PRO A 55 -32.97 34.21 -0.88
C PRO A 55 -32.22 32.89 -0.61
N ASP A 56 -31.86 32.14 -1.65
CA ASP A 56 -31.10 30.88 -1.53
C ASP A 56 -29.58 31.11 -1.55
N GLY A 57 -29.14 32.37 -1.67
CA GLY A 57 -27.74 32.79 -1.73
C GLY A 57 -26.88 32.21 -0.61
N PRO A 58 -27.22 32.37 0.68
CA PRO A 58 -26.45 31.81 1.78
C PRO A 58 -26.27 30.28 1.69
N ALA A 59 -27.32 29.54 1.35
CA ALA A 59 -27.26 28.09 1.25
C ALA A 59 -26.43 27.62 0.04
N SER A 60 -26.63 28.24 -1.12
CA SER A 60 -25.90 27.93 -2.35
C SER A 60 -24.40 28.23 -2.22
N PHE A 61 -24.06 29.40 -1.69
CA PHE A 61 -22.66 29.77 -1.47
C PHE A 61 -22.00 28.93 -0.36
N ALA A 62 -22.75 28.47 0.66
CA ALA A 62 -22.22 27.52 1.64
C ALA A 62 -21.83 26.18 0.98
N LEU A 63 -22.68 25.65 0.09
CA LEU A 63 -22.37 24.42 -0.63
C LEU A 63 -21.08 24.58 -1.47
N TRP A 64 -21.00 25.64 -2.27
CA TRP A 64 -19.82 25.90 -3.11
C TRP A 64 -18.57 26.22 -2.30
N GLY A 65 -18.71 26.97 -1.20
CA GLY A 65 -17.63 27.21 -0.25
C GLY A 65 -17.09 25.90 0.33
N GLY A 66 -17.98 24.96 0.69
CA GLY A 66 -17.60 23.62 1.14
C GLY A 66 -16.85 22.82 0.06
N ILE A 67 -17.34 22.84 -1.18
CA ILE A 67 -16.69 22.18 -2.33
C ILE A 67 -15.29 22.77 -2.58
N VAL A 68 -15.15 24.10 -2.53
CA VAL A 68 -13.85 24.78 -2.69
C VAL A 68 -12.90 24.42 -1.55
N GLY A 69 -13.39 24.43 -0.31
CA GLY A 69 -12.62 23.99 0.87
C GLY A 69 -12.12 22.55 0.73
N PHE A 70 -13.00 21.64 0.30
CA PHE A 70 -12.66 20.25 -0.01
C PHE A 70 -11.62 20.15 -1.14
N GLY A 71 -11.76 20.94 -2.22
CA GLY A 71 -10.84 20.95 -3.35
C GLY A 71 -9.43 21.40 -2.96
N ILE A 72 -9.32 22.50 -2.19
CA ILE A 72 -8.04 23.03 -1.72
C ILE A 72 -7.32 22.00 -0.85
N VAL A 73 -8.01 21.42 0.14
CA VAL A 73 -7.39 20.42 1.02
C VAL A 73 -7.07 19.13 0.25
N SER A 74 -7.86 18.75 -0.76
CA SER A 74 -7.56 17.61 -1.62
C SER A 74 -6.24 17.78 -2.35
N ILE A 75 -5.97 18.98 -2.88
CA ILE A 75 -4.68 19.30 -3.49
C ILE A 75 -3.58 19.13 -2.45
N ALA A 76 -3.65 19.79 -1.30
CA ALA A 76 -2.62 19.70 -0.26
C ALA A 76 -2.38 18.26 0.22
N VAL A 77 -3.45 17.51 0.49
CA VAL A 77 -3.41 16.12 0.93
C VAL A 77 -2.83 15.22 -0.16
N TYR A 78 -3.11 15.45 -1.45
CA TYR A 78 -2.53 14.68 -2.54
C TYR A 78 -0.99 14.67 -2.47
N TRP A 79 -0.38 15.85 -2.32
CA TRP A 79 1.08 15.98 -2.19
C TRP A 79 1.63 15.35 -0.90
N ILE A 80 0.98 15.62 0.23
CA ILE A 80 1.44 15.14 1.55
C ILE A 80 1.33 13.61 1.65
N ARG A 81 0.22 13.07 1.16
CA ARG A 81 -0.11 11.64 1.25
C ARG A 81 0.93 10.79 0.53
N GLU A 82 1.32 11.19 -0.68
CA GLU A 82 2.27 10.42 -1.48
C GLU A 82 3.62 10.32 -0.77
N TYR A 83 4.15 11.43 -0.25
CA TYR A 83 5.44 11.42 0.44
C TYR A 83 5.37 10.69 1.81
N ILE A 84 4.45 11.09 2.69
CA ILE A 84 4.40 10.57 4.07
C ILE A 84 4.05 9.09 4.09
N LEU A 85 2.98 8.68 3.39
CA LEU A 85 2.55 7.29 3.44
C LEU A 85 3.59 6.38 2.80
N TYR A 86 4.31 6.86 1.78
CA TYR A 86 5.33 6.07 1.13
C TYR A 86 6.57 5.85 2.00
N VAL A 87 7.13 6.94 2.56
CA VAL A 87 8.29 6.84 3.46
C VAL A 87 7.94 6.00 4.69
N LEU A 88 6.74 6.22 5.26
CA LEU A 88 6.23 5.41 6.36
C LEU A 88 6.10 3.94 5.96
N LYS A 89 5.53 3.65 4.79
CA LYS A 89 5.35 2.29 4.30
C LYS A 89 6.68 1.58 4.12
N ALA A 90 7.63 2.20 3.42
CA ALA A 90 8.97 1.65 3.21
C ALA A 90 9.71 1.43 4.54
N GLY A 91 9.61 2.38 5.47
CA GLY A 91 10.18 2.24 6.79
C GLY A 91 9.57 1.08 7.59
N HIS A 92 8.24 0.93 7.54
CA HIS A 92 7.57 -0.19 8.17
C HIS A 92 8.02 -1.53 7.57
N ILE A 93 8.15 -1.61 6.24
CA ILE A 93 8.65 -2.82 5.55
C ILE A 93 10.08 -3.14 6.02
N ALA A 94 10.95 -2.15 6.15
CA ALA A 94 12.32 -2.36 6.62
C ALA A 94 12.38 -3.02 8.01
N VAL A 95 11.52 -2.57 8.94
CA VAL A 95 11.42 -3.16 10.27
C VAL A 95 10.77 -4.54 10.23
N MET A 96 9.71 -4.73 9.43
CA MET A 96 9.07 -6.03 9.25
C MET A 96 10.04 -7.08 8.69
N VAL A 97 10.91 -6.72 7.74
CA VAL A 97 11.94 -7.62 7.19
C VAL A 97 12.88 -8.11 8.29
N HIS A 98 13.42 -7.21 9.11
CA HIS A 98 14.32 -7.59 10.22
C HIS A 98 13.63 -8.53 11.21
N LEU A 99 12.38 -8.23 11.57
CA LEU A 99 11.59 -9.08 12.46
C LEU A 99 11.25 -10.44 11.83
N ILE A 100 11.03 -10.50 10.52
CA ILE A 100 10.85 -11.76 9.79
C ILE A 100 12.13 -12.56 9.80
N ASP A 101 13.31 -11.97 9.64
CA ASP A 101 14.58 -12.71 9.73
C ASP A 101 14.99 -13.05 11.18
N GLY A 102 14.18 -12.68 12.18
CA GLY A 102 14.43 -12.97 13.59
C GLY A 102 15.43 -12.02 14.24
N HIS A 103 15.80 -10.93 13.56
CA HIS A 103 16.61 -9.86 14.15
C HIS A 103 15.76 -8.98 15.06
N ASP A 104 16.38 -8.48 16.12
CA ASP A 104 15.78 -7.45 16.95
C ASP A 104 15.88 -6.08 16.31
N VAL A 105 14.89 -5.25 16.62
CA VAL A 105 14.78 -3.86 16.20
C VAL A 105 14.60 -3.01 17.45
N PRO A 106 15.02 -1.74 17.45
CA PRO A 106 14.78 -0.84 18.58
C PRO A 106 13.30 -0.86 18.99
N ASP A 107 12.98 -0.76 20.28
CA ASP A 107 11.59 -0.69 20.73
C ASP A 107 11.04 0.75 20.65
N GLY A 108 9.71 0.85 20.55
CA GLY A 108 8.99 2.12 20.64
C GLY A 108 9.33 3.10 19.51
N GLN A 109 9.40 4.40 19.83
CA GLN A 109 9.56 5.45 18.80
C GLN A 109 10.92 5.42 18.09
N GLY A 110 11.94 4.77 18.67
CA GLY A 110 13.24 4.57 18.03
C GLY A 110 13.17 3.80 16.70
N GLN A 111 12.10 3.01 16.51
CA GLN A 111 11.84 2.27 15.26
C GLN A 111 11.72 3.17 14.04
N ILE A 112 11.11 4.35 14.19
CA ILE A 112 10.88 5.26 13.05
C ILE A 112 12.21 5.87 12.59
N ALA A 113 13.08 6.24 13.54
CA ALA A 113 14.41 6.75 13.23
C ALA A 113 15.29 5.68 12.58
N TYR A 114 15.30 4.47 13.15
CA TYR A 114 16.00 3.31 12.59
C TYR A 114 15.51 3.00 11.16
N ALA A 115 14.20 2.97 10.94
CA ALA A 115 13.64 2.70 9.63
C ALA A 115 14.00 3.78 8.60
N LYS A 116 14.01 5.05 9.01
CA LYS A 116 14.48 6.15 8.17
C LYS A 116 15.94 5.95 7.77
N GLU A 117 16.79 5.56 8.72
CA GLU A 117 18.20 5.25 8.45
C GLU A 117 18.35 4.11 7.44
N VAL A 118 17.66 2.98 7.64
CA VAL A 118 17.70 1.83 6.71
C VAL A 118 17.25 2.25 5.31
N VAL A 119 16.15 3.01 5.18
CA VAL A 119 15.65 3.46 3.89
C VAL A 119 16.64 4.42 3.21
N THR A 120 17.19 5.39 3.94
CA THR A 120 18.16 6.36 3.40
C THR A 120 19.46 5.69 2.98
N GLN A 121 20.00 4.78 3.79
CA GLN A 121 21.24 4.06 3.47
C GLN A 121 21.13 3.21 2.20
N ARG A 122 19.96 2.61 1.95
CA ARG A 122 19.77 1.64 0.86
C ARG A 122 19.40 2.29 -0.47
N PHE A 123 18.60 3.35 -0.42
CA PHE A 123 18.09 3.96 -1.64
C PHE A 123 18.77 5.29 -1.98
N ALA A 124 19.72 5.76 -1.16
CA ALA A 124 20.46 7.03 -1.28
C ALA A 124 19.55 8.28 -1.19
N GLU A 125 18.58 8.35 -2.11
CA GLU A 125 17.53 9.33 -2.21
C GLU A 125 16.16 8.63 -2.22
N ALA A 126 15.16 9.23 -1.59
CA ALA A 126 13.77 8.75 -1.64
C ALA A 126 13.25 8.61 -3.10
N ASN A 127 13.85 9.35 -4.04
CA ASN A 127 13.54 9.31 -5.45
C ASN A 127 13.82 7.94 -6.10
N ILE A 128 14.95 7.29 -5.77
CA ILE A 128 15.31 5.99 -6.36
C ILE A 128 14.32 4.91 -5.92
N LEU A 129 14.04 4.88 -4.61
CA LEU A 129 13.08 3.98 -4.01
C LEU A 129 11.71 4.09 -4.71
N PHE A 130 11.22 5.32 -4.87
CA PHE A 130 9.96 5.60 -5.55
C PHE A 130 9.95 5.13 -7.01
N VAL A 131 11.04 5.38 -7.75
CA VAL A 131 11.15 4.91 -9.14
C VAL A 131 11.08 3.38 -9.20
N VAL A 132 11.85 2.67 -8.36
CA VAL A 132 11.84 1.20 -8.31
C VAL A 132 10.42 0.69 -8.05
N ASP A 133 9.73 1.24 -7.06
CA ASP A 133 8.37 0.86 -6.70
C ASP A 133 7.37 1.05 -7.85
N GLN A 134 7.41 2.20 -8.54
CA GLN A 134 6.53 2.45 -9.69
C GLN A 134 6.81 1.52 -10.87
N LEU A 135 8.09 1.20 -11.12
CA LEU A 135 8.48 0.25 -12.16
C LEU A 135 8.01 -1.17 -11.82
N VAL A 136 8.18 -1.60 -10.57
CA VAL A 136 7.73 -2.90 -10.07
C VAL A 136 6.20 -3.00 -10.17
N LYS A 137 5.45 -1.98 -9.71
CA LYS A 137 3.98 -1.91 -9.89
C LYS A 137 3.56 -2.04 -11.35
N GLY A 138 4.27 -1.36 -12.24
CA GLY A 138 4.04 -1.44 -13.69
C GLY A 138 4.32 -2.84 -14.25
N ALA A 139 5.40 -3.49 -13.82
CA ALA A 139 5.76 -4.86 -14.19
C ALA A 139 4.71 -5.87 -13.71
N ILE A 140 4.28 -5.75 -12.46
CA ILE A 140 3.28 -6.62 -11.83
C ILE A 140 1.92 -6.56 -12.57
N ARG A 141 1.49 -5.38 -13.03
CA ARG A 141 0.24 -5.27 -13.81
C ARG A 141 0.27 -6.11 -15.10
N ALA A 142 1.44 -6.25 -15.73
CA ALA A 142 1.58 -7.09 -16.92
C ALA A 142 1.45 -8.59 -16.60
N ILE A 143 1.86 -9.03 -15.40
CA ILE A 143 1.67 -10.42 -14.94
C ILE A 143 0.18 -10.79 -14.97
N THR A 144 -0.70 -9.85 -14.59
CA THR A 144 -2.16 -10.07 -14.66
C THR A 144 -2.61 -10.33 -16.10
N GLY A 145 -2.07 -9.59 -17.06
CA GLY A 145 -2.40 -9.73 -18.48
C GLY A 145 -1.89 -11.04 -19.08
N LEU A 146 -0.66 -11.45 -18.73
CA LEU A 146 -0.06 -12.71 -19.18
C LEU A 146 -0.84 -13.94 -18.68
N ILE A 147 -1.25 -13.93 -17.41
CA ILE A 147 -2.00 -15.05 -16.81
C ILE A 147 -3.49 -14.99 -17.21
N GLY A 148 -4.08 -13.80 -17.29
CA GLY A 148 -5.49 -13.60 -17.65
C GLY A 148 -5.79 -13.79 -19.14
N GLY A 149 -4.80 -13.63 -20.02
CA GLY A 149 -4.95 -13.80 -21.48
C GLY A 149 -5.35 -15.22 -21.91
N ILE A 150 -5.05 -16.23 -21.09
CA ILE A 150 -5.44 -17.63 -21.34
C ILE A 150 -6.98 -17.77 -21.33
N ALA A 151 -7.69 -16.93 -20.57
CA ALA A 151 -9.15 -16.97 -20.47
C ALA A 151 -9.87 -16.27 -21.65
N ALA A 152 -9.20 -15.39 -22.39
CA ALA A 152 -9.79 -14.67 -23.52
C ALA A 152 -9.85 -15.52 -24.81
N PHE A 153 -9.02 -16.57 -24.90
CA PHE A 153 -8.96 -17.46 -26.07
C PHE A 153 -10.01 -18.58 -26.08
N LEU A 154 -10.78 -18.71 -24.99
CA LEU A 154 -11.92 -19.61 -24.89
C LEU A 154 -13.20 -18.80 -24.63
N PRO A 155 -13.80 -18.16 -25.65
CA PRO A 155 -15.10 -17.50 -25.52
C PRO A 155 -16.19 -18.57 -25.36
N ILE A 156 -16.27 -19.15 -24.16
CA ILE A 156 -17.31 -20.10 -23.78
C ILE A 156 -18.46 -19.30 -23.16
N PRO A 157 -19.63 -19.22 -23.82
CA PRO A 157 -20.81 -18.58 -23.25
C PRO A 157 -21.12 -19.19 -21.87
N GLY A 158 -21.33 -18.34 -20.86
CA GLY A 158 -21.61 -18.77 -19.48
C GLY A 158 -20.42 -18.81 -18.51
N LEU A 159 -19.18 -18.61 -18.97
CA LEU A 159 -17.98 -18.60 -18.11
C LEU A 159 -17.44 -17.20 -17.75
N SER A 160 -18.09 -16.12 -18.19
CA SER A 160 -17.65 -14.74 -17.90
C SER A 160 -17.50 -14.44 -16.40
N GLY A 161 -18.38 -14.98 -15.56
CA GLY A 161 -18.30 -14.88 -14.10
C GLY A 161 -17.11 -15.62 -13.49
N LEU A 162 -16.75 -16.79 -14.03
CA LEU A 162 -15.57 -17.53 -13.59
C LEU A 162 -14.28 -16.79 -13.94
N VAL A 163 -14.23 -16.23 -15.15
CA VAL A 163 -13.08 -15.44 -15.62
C VAL A 163 -12.90 -14.16 -14.78
N SER A 164 -13.98 -13.45 -14.47
CA SER A 164 -13.91 -12.24 -13.62
C SER A 164 -13.48 -12.58 -12.19
N PHE A 165 -13.93 -13.71 -11.65
CA PHE A 165 -13.50 -14.22 -10.36
C PHE A 165 -12.00 -14.56 -10.35
N ILE A 166 -11.50 -15.29 -11.35
CA ILE A 166 -10.06 -15.60 -11.49
C ILE A 166 -9.23 -14.31 -11.60
N ASN A 167 -9.66 -13.35 -12.42
CA ASN A 167 -8.99 -12.06 -12.54
C ASN A 167 -8.95 -11.28 -11.21
N THR A 168 -10.00 -11.39 -10.40
CA THR A 168 -10.05 -10.81 -9.06
C THR A 168 -9.04 -11.46 -8.14
N ILE A 169 -8.96 -12.79 -8.14
CA ILE A 169 -7.97 -13.55 -7.38
C ILE A 169 -6.54 -13.15 -7.76
N ILE A 170 -6.23 -13.07 -9.06
CA ILE A 170 -4.91 -12.68 -9.53
C ILE A 170 -4.59 -11.27 -9.05
N ARG A 171 -5.52 -10.32 -9.22
CA ARG A 171 -5.33 -8.93 -8.76
C ARG A 171 -5.09 -8.85 -7.26
N LEU A 172 -5.84 -9.62 -6.45
CA LEU A 172 -5.64 -9.69 -5.01
C LEU A 172 -4.24 -10.21 -4.67
N SER A 173 -3.75 -11.23 -5.39
CA SER A 173 -2.39 -11.74 -5.19
C SER A 173 -1.30 -10.73 -5.50
N LEU A 174 -1.56 -9.83 -6.44
CA LEU A 174 -0.60 -8.86 -6.91
C LEU A 174 -0.62 -7.54 -6.14
N THR A 175 -1.56 -7.39 -5.20
CA THR A 175 -1.82 -6.12 -4.51
C THR A 175 -0.65 -5.62 -3.66
N TYR A 176 0.15 -6.54 -3.10
CA TYR A 176 1.25 -6.20 -2.19
C TYR A 176 2.63 -6.64 -2.70
N VAL A 177 2.74 -6.94 -4.00
CA VAL A 177 3.96 -7.55 -4.53
C VAL A 177 5.08 -6.52 -4.60
N ASP A 178 4.79 -5.27 -4.90
CA ASP A 178 5.76 -4.19 -4.84
C ASP A 178 6.38 -4.04 -3.46
N GLU A 179 5.58 -4.11 -2.39
CA GLU A 179 6.10 -4.08 -1.02
C GLU A 179 6.96 -5.30 -0.68
N ILE A 180 6.61 -6.47 -1.20
CA ILE A 180 7.41 -7.69 -1.02
C ILE A 180 8.74 -7.58 -1.76
N ILE A 181 8.76 -7.08 -3.00
CA ILE A 181 9.99 -6.87 -3.77
C ILE A 181 10.87 -5.78 -3.13
N LEU A 182 10.25 -4.74 -2.56
CA LEU A 182 10.96 -3.77 -1.74
C LEU A 182 11.57 -4.44 -0.50
N GLY A 183 10.79 -5.27 0.20
CA GLY A 183 11.27 -6.05 1.33
C GLY A 183 12.45 -6.95 0.97
N TYR A 184 12.40 -7.58 -0.20
CA TYR A 184 13.50 -8.40 -0.73
C TYR A 184 14.77 -7.59 -0.98
N ASN A 185 14.65 -6.40 -1.58
CA ASN A 185 15.78 -5.49 -1.76
C ASN A 185 16.46 -5.13 -0.43
N ILE A 186 15.64 -4.87 0.59
CA ILE A 186 16.13 -4.55 1.93
C ILE A 186 16.78 -5.78 2.57
N ARG A 187 16.12 -6.94 2.50
CA ARG A 187 16.56 -8.21 3.11
C ARG A 187 17.95 -8.63 2.67
N ILE A 188 18.23 -8.56 1.37
CA ILE A 188 19.54 -8.98 0.84
C ILE A 188 20.59 -7.88 0.87
N ASN A 189 20.27 -6.72 1.47
CA ASN A 189 21.16 -5.56 1.54
C ASN A 189 21.67 -5.13 0.14
N SER A 190 20.79 -5.09 -0.86
CA SER A 190 21.19 -4.85 -2.26
C SER A 190 21.82 -3.47 -2.46
N ASN A 191 22.92 -3.44 -3.21
CA ASN A 191 23.56 -2.22 -3.72
C ASN A 191 23.13 -1.89 -5.17
N SER A 192 22.31 -2.73 -5.80
CA SER A 192 21.78 -2.54 -7.15
C SER A 192 20.26 -2.72 -7.13
N PRO A 193 19.50 -1.73 -6.64
CA PRO A 193 18.08 -1.90 -6.32
C PRO A 193 17.23 -2.18 -7.56
N PHE A 194 17.60 -1.65 -8.72
CA PHE A 194 16.93 -1.95 -9.98
C PHE A 194 17.11 -3.41 -10.40
N GLU A 195 18.34 -3.94 -10.31
CA GLU A 195 18.63 -5.33 -10.68
C GLU A 195 17.98 -6.30 -9.72
N THR A 196 18.09 -6.05 -8.41
CA THR A 196 17.46 -6.90 -7.40
C THR A 196 15.93 -6.86 -7.49
N ALA A 197 15.34 -5.69 -7.77
CA ALA A 197 13.91 -5.61 -8.01
C ALA A 197 13.48 -6.40 -9.27
N ARG A 198 14.27 -6.32 -10.35
CA ARG A 198 14.02 -7.07 -11.59
C ARG A 198 14.03 -8.57 -11.32
N GLN A 199 15.07 -9.05 -10.64
CA GLN A 199 15.17 -10.45 -10.23
C GLN A 199 14.02 -10.85 -9.30
N GLY A 200 13.67 -9.99 -8.34
CA GLY A 200 12.56 -10.23 -7.43
C GLY A 200 11.22 -10.42 -8.14
N VAL A 201 10.92 -9.58 -9.14
CA VAL A 201 9.70 -9.73 -9.96
C VAL A 201 9.72 -11.05 -10.75
N VAL A 202 10.87 -11.45 -11.30
CA VAL A 202 11.01 -12.76 -11.99
C VAL A 202 10.79 -13.92 -11.02
N LEU A 203 11.41 -13.87 -9.84
CA LEU A 203 11.25 -14.86 -8.76
C LEU A 203 9.79 -14.94 -8.29
N TYR A 204 9.06 -13.83 -8.29
CA TYR A 204 7.63 -13.83 -7.98
C TYR A 204 6.83 -14.51 -9.09
N ALA A 205 7.08 -14.13 -10.34
CA ALA A 205 6.37 -14.68 -11.50
C ALA A 205 6.56 -16.20 -11.62
N GLN A 206 7.79 -16.70 -11.45
CA GLN A 206 8.08 -18.14 -11.51
C GLN A 206 7.41 -18.93 -10.38
N ASN A 207 7.17 -18.30 -9.21
CA ASN A 207 6.44 -18.89 -8.09
C ASN A 207 4.93 -18.50 -8.09
N GLY A 208 4.41 -17.98 -9.21
CA GLY A 208 3.10 -17.33 -9.26
C GLY A 208 1.94 -18.19 -8.75
N LYS A 209 1.91 -19.50 -9.07
CA LYS A 209 0.87 -20.42 -8.58
C LYS A 209 0.87 -20.53 -7.05
N HIS A 210 2.06 -20.63 -6.45
CA HIS A 210 2.24 -20.73 -5.00
C HIS A 210 1.85 -19.42 -4.32
N MET A 211 2.25 -18.28 -4.88
CA MET A 211 1.89 -16.96 -4.37
C MET A 211 0.37 -16.67 -4.47
N VAL A 212 -0.26 -17.01 -5.60
CA VAL A 212 -1.71 -16.83 -5.81
C VAL A 212 -2.50 -17.66 -4.80
N LYS A 213 -2.14 -18.93 -4.59
CA LYS A 213 -2.80 -19.80 -3.60
C LYS A 213 -2.77 -19.18 -2.20
N ASN A 214 -1.61 -18.69 -1.78
CA ASN A 214 -1.43 -18.05 -0.49
C ASN A 214 -2.22 -16.74 -0.36
N ALA A 215 -2.21 -15.91 -1.40
CA ALA A 215 -2.95 -14.66 -1.41
C ALA A 215 -4.47 -14.83 -1.39
N VAL A 216 -5.01 -15.89 -2.00
CA VAL A 216 -6.45 -16.20 -1.92
C VAL A 216 -6.87 -16.45 -0.47
N TRP A 217 -6.12 -17.30 0.24
CA TRP A 217 -6.41 -17.57 1.65
C TRP A 217 -6.26 -16.34 2.52
N LEU A 218 -5.21 -15.56 2.27
CA LEU A 218 -5.01 -14.29 2.95
C LEU A 218 -6.19 -13.33 2.69
N ALA A 219 -6.70 -13.24 1.47
CA ALA A 219 -7.86 -12.41 1.13
C ALA A 219 -9.12 -12.82 1.90
N VAL A 220 -9.39 -14.13 2.02
CA VAL A 220 -10.51 -14.65 2.81
C VAL A 220 -10.36 -14.27 4.28
N ILE A 221 -9.16 -14.45 4.86
CA ILE A 221 -8.86 -14.05 6.25
C ILE A 221 -9.07 -12.54 6.43
N MET A 222 -8.52 -11.72 5.52
CA MET A 222 -8.66 -10.27 5.56
C MET A 222 -10.11 -9.80 5.45
N TRP A 223 -10.94 -10.50 4.67
CA TRP A 223 -12.37 -10.20 4.57
C TRP A 223 -13.10 -10.49 5.90
N GLY A 224 -12.82 -11.64 6.51
CA GLY A 224 -13.35 -11.98 7.84
C GLY A 224 -12.92 -10.96 8.90
N VAL A 225 -11.63 -10.60 8.93
CA VAL A 225 -11.11 -9.56 9.85
C VAL A 225 -11.74 -8.20 9.58
N SER A 226 -11.90 -7.81 8.32
CA SER A 226 -12.57 -6.55 7.94
C SER A 226 -14.02 -6.52 8.43
N PHE A 227 -14.74 -7.65 8.32
CA PHE A 227 -16.11 -7.77 8.78
C PHE A 227 -16.20 -7.65 10.31
N VAL A 228 -15.30 -8.31 11.04
CA VAL A 228 -15.22 -8.17 12.51
C VAL A 228 -14.91 -6.73 12.91
N ILE A 229 -13.92 -6.08 12.28
CA ILE A 229 -13.60 -4.66 12.53
C ILE A 229 -14.81 -3.78 12.26
N PHE A 230 -15.52 -4.00 11.15
CA PHE A 230 -16.74 -3.26 10.83
C PHE A 230 -17.79 -3.39 11.95
N LEU A 231 -18.08 -4.61 12.41
CA LEU A 231 -19.00 -4.83 13.52
C LEU A 231 -18.56 -4.12 14.81
N LEU A 232 -17.27 -4.19 15.14
CA LEU A 232 -16.71 -3.49 16.30
C LEU A 232 -16.86 -1.97 16.18
N MET A 233 -16.73 -1.41 14.97
CA MET A 233 -16.88 0.01 14.71
C MET A 233 -18.35 0.49 14.72
N LEU A 234 -19.33 -0.41 14.69
CA LEU A 234 -20.74 -0.03 14.87
C LEU A 234 -21.01 0.53 16.28
N ALA A 235 -20.32 0.03 17.31
CA ALA A 235 -20.50 0.49 18.68
C ALA A 235 -20.12 1.97 18.90
N PRO A 236 -18.90 2.44 18.55
CA PRO A 236 -18.57 3.87 18.66
C PRO A 236 -19.43 4.74 17.74
N ALA A 237 -19.82 4.24 16.56
CA ALA A 237 -20.75 4.95 15.69
C ALA A 237 -22.13 5.14 16.34
N ALA A 238 -22.67 4.08 16.97
CA ALA A 238 -23.93 4.10 17.71
C ALA A 238 -23.85 5.01 18.95
N ALA A 239 -22.72 5.03 19.65
CA ALA A 239 -22.50 5.95 20.77
C ALA A 239 -22.55 7.41 20.32
N ILE A 240 -21.89 7.75 19.20
CA ILE A 240 -21.95 9.11 18.62
C ILE A 240 -23.38 9.47 18.24
N LEU A 241 -24.12 8.55 17.60
CA LEU A 241 -25.53 8.73 17.24
C LEU A 241 -26.41 9.01 18.46
N TRP A 242 -26.17 8.31 19.56
CA TRP A 242 -26.94 8.48 20.79
C TRP A 242 -26.69 9.85 21.46
N VAL A 243 -25.45 10.33 21.45
CA VAL A 243 -25.07 11.62 22.06
C VAL A 243 -25.46 12.83 21.20
N MET A 244 -25.48 12.69 19.86
CA MET A 244 -25.82 13.77 18.93
C MET A 244 -27.03 13.43 18.05
N PRO A 245 -28.26 13.42 18.61
CA PRO A 245 -29.47 13.18 17.84
C PRO A 245 -29.81 14.37 16.91
N GLY A 246 -30.33 14.09 15.70
CA GLY A 246 -30.79 15.11 14.74
C GLY A 246 -30.20 14.95 13.33
N GLN A 247 -30.15 16.02 12.53
CA GLN A 247 -29.58 16.00 11.17
C GLN A 247 -28.10 15.56 11.13
N LEU A 248 -27.36 15.72 12.22
CA LEU A 248 -25.98 15.24 12.37
C LEU A 248 -25.88 13.71 12.48
N ALA A 249 -26.98 13.01 12.80
CA ALA A 249 -27.00 11.55 12.91
C ALA A 249 -26.70 10.86 11.57
N GLY A 250 -27.10 11.45 10.43
CA GLY A 250 -26.75 10.93 9.10
C GLY A 250 -25.24 10.89 8.83
N TRP A 251 -24.48 11.81 9.45
CA TRP A 251 -23.02 11.89 9.32
C TRP A 251 -22.27 10.90 10.22
N ALA A 252 -22.90 10.37 11.27
CA ALA A 252 -22.27 9.36 12.13
C ALA A 252 -21.99 8.05 11.37
N PHE A 253 -22.83 7.70 10.38
CA PHE A 253 -22.59 6.56 9.49
C PHE A 253 -21.38 6.82 8.57
N VAL A 254 -21.23 8.04 8.05
CA VAL A 254 -20.06 8.45 7.25
C VAL A 254 -18.79 8.38 8.09
N LEU A 255 -18.81 8.90 9.32
CA LEU A 255 -17.70 8.77 10.26
C LEU A 255 -17.38 7.31 10.55
N ALA A 256 -18.37 6.45 10.79
CA ALA A 256 -18.18 5.02 11.01
C ALA A 256 -17.43 4.35 9.84
N ILE A 257 -17.81 4.66 8.60
CA ILE A 257 -17.14 4.16 7.40
C ILE A 257 -15.68 4.65 7.36
N VAL A 258 -15.43 5.93 7.63
CA VAL A 258 -14.08 6.49 7.61
C VAL A 258 -13.20 5.89 8.71
N PHE A 259 -13.73 5.73 9.93
CA PHE A 259 -13.03 5.05 11.03
C PHE A 259 -12.72 3.60 10.67
N ALA A 260 -13.71 2.84 10.19
CA ALA A 260 -13.51 1.45 9.77
C ALA A 260 -12.47 1.35 8.64
N TRP A 261 -12.47 2.29 7.69
CA TRP A 261 -11.49 2.36 6.62
C TRP A 261 -10.08 2.68 7.12
N ALA A 262 -9.95 3.62 8.05
CA ALA A 262 -8.66 3.97 8.66
C ALA A 262 -8.07 2.80 9.46
N PHE A 263 -8.88 2.11 10.27
CA PHE A 263 -8.46 0.90 10.99
C PHE A 263 -8.07 -0.22 10.04
N LYS A 264 -8.87 -0.44 8.99
CA LYS A 264 -8.57 -1.41 7.94
C LYS A 264 -7.20 -1.11 7.31
N ALA A 265 -6.96 0.12 6.88
CA ALA A 265 -5.72 0.52 6.22
C ALA A 265 -4.50 0.44 7.17
N ALA A 266 -4.68 0.80 8.45
CA ALA A 266 -3.60 0.80 9.42
C ALA A 266 -3.13 -0.62 9.81
N PHE A 267 -4.07 -1.59 9.90
CA PHE A 267 -3.76 -2.94 10.39
C PHE A 267 -3.71 -4.01 9.29
N ILE A 268 -4.72 -4.06 8.40
CA ILE A 268 -4.89 -5.20 7.50
C ILE A 268 -3.80 -5.22 6.43
N GLU A 269 -3.46 -4.07 5.86
CA GLU A 269 -2.42 -3.95 4.84
C GLU A 269 -1.04 -4.43 5.34
N PRO A 270 -0.48 -3.91 6.46
CA PRO A 270 0.80 -4.39 6.94
C PRO A 270 0.77 -5.85 7.42
N PHE A 271 -0.36 -6.34 7.96
CA PHE A 271 -0.53 -7.77 8.26
C PHE A 271 -0.43 -8.64 6.99
N ALA A 272 -1.01 -8.17 5.88
CA ALA A 272 -0.97 -8.87 4.61
C ALA A 272 0.45 -8.90 4.03
N ILE A 273 1.15 -7.76 4.08
CA ILE A 273 2.55 -7.64 3.66
C ILE A 273 3.43 -8.59 4.49
N ALA A 274 3.33 -8.56 5.82
CA ALA A 274 4.08 -9.46 6.70
C ALA A 274 3.81 -10.96 6.43
N SER A 275 2.57 -11.30 6.09
CA SER A 275 2.19 -12.68 5.76
C SER A 275 2.75 -13.11 4.41
N LEU A 276 2.61 -12.29 3.37
CA LEU A 276 3.12 -12.63 2.04
C LEU A 276 4.65 -12.58 1.94
N MET A 277 5.32 -11.73 2.73
CA MET A 277 6.77 -11.75 2.84
C MET A 277 7.27 -13.09 3.36
N GLN A 278 6.63 -13.69 4.38
CA GLN A 278 7.00 -15.04 4.85
C GLN A 278 6.95 -16.05 3.69
N VAL A 279 5.83 -16.08 2.95
CA VAL A 279 5.64 -16.99 1.82
C VAL A 279 6.70 -16.76 0.74
N TYR A 280 6.89 -15.51 0.35
CA TYR A 280 7.80 -15.17 -0.74
C TYR A 280 9.25 -15.47 -0.39
N PHE A 281 9.70 -15.08 0.81
CA PHE A 281 11.07 -15.27 1.28
C PHE A 281 11.47 -16.73 1.44
N GLU A 282 10.52 -17.58 1.85
CA GLU A 282 10.70 -19.03 1.89
C GLU A 282 10.68 -19.62 0.47
N ALA A 283 9.74 -19.19 -0.37
CA ALA A 283 9.60 -19.72 -1.73
C ALA A 283 10.85 -19.48 -2.60
N ILE A 284 11.53 -18.34 -2.44
CA ILE A 284 12.68 -17.99 -3.28
C ILE A 284 14.01 -18.54 -2.76
N GLU A 285 14.03 -19.22 -1.60
CA GLU A 285 15.26 -19.70 -0.99
C GLU A 285 16.02 -20.66 -1.93
N GLY A 286 17.28 -20.34 -2.21
CA GLY A 286 18.12 -21.12 -3.13
C GLY A 286 17.74 -21.04 -4.61
N GLN A 287 16.72 -20.27 -4.99
CA GLN A 287 16.31 -20.13 -6.38
C GLN A 287 17.10 -19.06 -7.11
N THR A 288 17.30 -19.27 -8.42
CA THR A 288 17.78 -18.23 -9.35
C THR A 288 16.64 -17.76 -10.26
N PRO A 289 16.68 -16.51 -10.73
CA PRO A 289 15.69 -16.00 -11.68
C PRO A 289 15.69 -16.79 -12.99
N ASN A 290 14.52 -17.28 -13.39
CA ASN A 290 14.36 -18.03 -14.64
C ASN A 290 14.48 -17.10 -15.87
N PRO A 291 15.39 -17.37 -16.83
CA PRO A 291 15.60 -16.53 -18.02
C PRO A 291 14.40 -16.41 -18.96
N GLU A 292 13.55 -17.44 -19.03
CA GLU A 292 12.34 -17.44 -19.86
C GLU A 292 11.30 -16.48 -19.28
N TRP A 293 11.10 -16.48 -17.96
CA TRP A 293 10.21 -15.55 -17.28
C TRP A 293 10.69 -14.11 -17.41
N ASP A 294 11.99 -13.88 -17.28
CA ASP A 294 12.62 -12.58 -17.53
C ASP A 294 12.32 -12.07 -18.94
N ARG A 295 12.48 -12.92 -19.96
CA ARG A 295 12.13 -12.59 -21.35
C ARG A 295 10.64 -12.28 -21.51
N HIS A 296 9.74 -13.13 -20.99
CA HIS A 296 8.29 -12.91 -21.10
C HIS A 296 7.85 -11.60 -20.43
N LEU A 297 8.42 -11.28 -19.26
CA LEU A 297 8.14 -10.01 -18.58
C LEU A 297 8.66 -8.81 -19.37
N ALA A 298 9.84 -8.91 -19.98
CA ALA A 298 10.39 -7.87 -20.86
C ALA A 298 9.57 -7.68 -22.14
N GLU A 299 9.02 -8.74 -22.71
CA GLU A 299 8.13 -8.64 -23.87
C GLU A 299 6.80 -7.96 -23.49
N ALA A 300 6.22 -8.36 -22.35
CA ALA A 300 4.89 -7.93 -21.93
C ALA A 300 4.82 -6.57 -21.22
N SER A 301 5.92 -6.10 -20.62
CA SER A 301 5.92 -4.87 -19.80
C SER A 301 7.02 -3.90 -20.19
N SER A 302 6.62 -2.72 -20.67
CA SER A 302 7.55 -1.59 -20.85
C SER A 302 8.22 -1.16 -19.55
N LYS A 303 7.52 -1.28 -18.42
CA LYS A 303 8.05 -0.92 -17.10
C LYS A 303 9.09 -1.93 -16.60
N PHE A 304 8.92 -3.21 -16.92
CA PHE A 304 9.95 -4.21 -16.65
C PHE A 304 11.20 -4.01 -17.55
N ARG A 305 11.02 -3.62 -18.82
CA ARG A 305 12.14 -3.22 -19.68
C ARG A 305 12.89 -2.01 -19.10
N GLU A 306 12.17 -0.97 -18.69
CA GLU A 306 12.77 0.21 -18.06
C GLU A 306 13.54 -0.16 -16.77
N LEU A 307 13.03 -1.13 -15.99
CA LEU A 307 13.72 -1.66 -14.81
C LEU A 307 15.04 -2.35 -15.18
N ARG A 308 15.04 -3.16 -16.25
CA ARG A 308 16.24 -3.81 -16.81
C ARG A 308 17.24 -2.81 -17.37
N ASP A 309 16.78 -1.79 -18.08
CA ASP A 309 17.64 -0.76 -18.67
C ASP A 309 18.35 0.06 -17.57
N LYS A 310 17.62 0.42 -16.50
CA LYS A 310 18.21 1.10 -15.34
C LYS A 310 19.17 0.22 -14.56
N ALA A 311 18.90 -1.08 -14.47
CA ALA A 311 19.85 -2.04 -13.89
C ALA A 311 21.18 -2.03 -14.67
N LEU A 312 21.14 -2.16 -16.01
CA LEU A 312 22.33 -2.10 -16.87
C LEU A 312 23.06 -0.75 -16.78
N GLY A 313 22.33 0.37 -16.77
CA GLY A 313 22.90 1.70 -16.62
C GLY A 313 23.61 1.93 -15.29
N SER A 314 23.15 1.26 -14.21
CA SER A 314 23.78 1.32 -12.89
C SER A 314 25.12 0.56 -12.82
N PHE A 315 25.35 -0.41 -13.72
CA PHE A 315 26.63 -1.13 -13.85
C PHE A 315 27.65 -0.40 -14.75
N GLY A 316 27.21 0.46 -15.67
CA GLY A 316 28.06 1.09 -16.69
C GLY A 316 28.59 2.50 -16.35
N GLY A 317 27.97 3.21 -15.41
CA GLY A 317 28.48 4.47 -14.89
C GLY A 317 29.20 4.23 -13.56
N ASN A 318 30.45 4.69 -13.42
CA ASN A 318 31.25 4.66 -12.18
C ASN A 318 30.36 4.52 -10.94
N SER A 319 30.24 3.29 -10.46
CA SER A 319 29.54 2.94 -9.25
C SER A 319 30.19 3.73 -8.12
N ARG A 320 29.55 4.85 -7.73
CA ARG A 320 29.79 5.49 -6.43
C ARG A 320 29.59 4.52 -5.24
N TRP A 321 29.10 3.32 -5.54
CA TRP A 321 28.82 2.20 -4.65
C TRP A 321 29.98 1.19 -4.53
N ASP A 322 31.00 1.25 -5.39
CA ASP A 322 32.16 0.34 -5.35
C ASP A 322 33.38 0.94 -4.62
N THR A 323 33.22 2.00 -3.83
CA THR A 323 34.33 2.46 -2.98
C THR A 323 34.46 1.52 -1.78
N PRO A 324 35.56 0.76 -1.62
CA PRO A 324 35.79 0.03 -0.39
C PRO A 324 35.88 1.05 0.74
N ARG A 325 35.02 0.93 1.75
CA ARG A 325 35.19 1.72 2.97
C ARG A 325 36.49 1.28 3.62
N ALA A 326 37.46 2.19 3.68
CA ALA A 326 38.68 2.00 4.44
C ALA A 326 38.33 1.69 5.91
N ALA A 327 39.09 0.76 6.48
CA ALA A 327 38.94 0.22 7.84
C ALA A 327 39.00 1.30 8.92
#